data_AF-A0A3Q8SV23-F1
#
_entry.id   AF-A0A3Q8SV23-F1
#
_cell.length_a   1.000
_cell.length_b   1.000
_cell.length_c   1.000
_cell.angle_alpha   90.00
_cell.angle_beta   90.00
_cell.angle_gamma   90.00
#
_symmetry.space_group_name_H-M   'P 1'
#
loop_
_entity.id
_entity.type
_entity.pdbx_description
1 polymer ?
#
loop_
_entity_poly.entity_id
_entity_poly.type
_entity_poly.pdbx_seq_one_letter_code
_entity_poly.pdbx_strand_id
1 'polypeptide(L)'
;MHVGNQKFKLRLVFVANRARQDDYLVLATTQLGLQPQEIIQLYARRWQIENYFKVAKQYLRLDKSQVQNYDGLCGHLAIVMMTYDLLAWQERQNQDDHTIGDLFFIMNEAMPDIELSQALIWLLNSLKTIINHEVYARRAQIIQMMNQFFTFLPKRLVSLLTAS
;
A
#
# COMPACT_ATOMS: atom_id res chain seq x y z
N MET A 1 -20.83 -7.40 -28.11
CA MET A 1 -20.90 -5.93 -27.94
C MET A 1 -20.49 -5.27 -29.24
N HIS A 2 -21.12 -4.14 -29.61
CA HIS A 2 -20.78 -3.36 -30.80
C HIS A 2 -20.01 -2.10 -30.37
N VAL A 3 -18.81 -1.90 -30.90
CA VAL A 3 -18.06 -0.63 -30.77
C VAL A 3 -17.72 -0.20 -32.19
N GLY A 4 -18.42 0.81 -32.69
CA GLY A 4 -18.39 1.15 -34.13
C GLY A 4 -18.86 -0.02 -35.01
N ASN A 5 -18.10 -0.34 -36.05
CA ASN A 5 -18.39 -1.45 -36.98
C ASN A 5 -17.81 -2.81 -36.55
N GLN A 6 -17.09 -2.88 -35.42
CA GLN A 6 -16.43 -4.12 -34.98
C GLN A 6 -17.32 -4.90 -34.00
N LYS A 7 -17.48 -6.20 -34.28
CA LYS A 7 -18.23 -7.14 -33.45
C LYS A 7 -17.27 -7.94 -32.57
N PHE A 8 -17.40 -7.77 -31.26
CA PHE A 8 -16.64 -8.55 -30.28
C PHE A 8 -17.53 -9.62 -29.66
N LYS A 9 -17.06 -10.87 -29.75
CA LYS A 9 -17.61 -11.99 -28.99
C LYS A 9 -17.26 -11.78 -27.52
N LEU A 10 -18.26 -11.90 -26.65
CA LEU A 10 -18.12 -11.80 -25.21
C LEU A 10 -18.69 -13.06 -24.57
N ARG A 11 -18.07 -13.50 -23.49
CA ARG A 11 -18.65 -14.45 -22.56
C ARG A 11 -19.21 -13.68 -21.37
N LEU A 12 -20.46 -13.97 -21.03
CA LEU A 12 -21.12 -13.45 -19.84
C LEU A 12 -21.18 -14.56 -18.78
N VAL A 13 -20.86 -14.21 -17.55
CA VAL A 13 -20.96 -15.09 -16.37
C VAL A 13 -21.88 -14.40 -15.37
N PHE A 14 -22.98 -15.08 -15.02
CA PHE A 14 -23.94 -14.60 -14.04
C PHE A 14 -23.64 -15.25 -12.70
N VAL A 15 -23.34 -14.43 -11.69
CA VAL A 15 -23.05 -14.87 -10.33
C VAL A 15 -24.21 -14.47 -9.43
N ALA A 16 -24.97 -15.45 -8.95
CA ALA A 16 -26.11 -15.21 -8.06
C ALA A 16 -25.62 -14.70 -6.69
N ASN A 17 -26.27 -13.67 -6.18
CA ASN A 17 -26.03 -13.19 -4.83
C ASN A 17 -26.67 -14.15 -3.82
N ARG A 18 -25.86 -14.74 -2.92
CA ARG A 18 -26.37 -15.67 -1.90
C ARG A 18 -27.31 -15.02 -0.89
N ALA A 19 -27.18 -13.71 -0.67
CA ALA A 19 -28.00 -12.97 0.29
C ALA A 19 -29.29 -12.39 -0.34
N ARG A 20 -29.36 -12.28 -1.68
CA ARG A 20 -30.50 -11.74 -2.42
C ARG A 20 -30.72 -12.56 -3.69
N GLN A 21 -31.71 -13.44 -3.68
CA GLN A 21 -31.94 -14.40 -4.76
C GLN A 21 -32.25 -13.77 -6.13
N ASP A 22 -32.79 -12.55 -6.14
CA ASP A 22 -33.12 -11.81 -7.38
C ASP A 22 -31.99 -10.89 -7.87
N ASP A 23 -30.83 -10.91 -7.20
CA ASP A 23 -29.69 -10.05 -7.51
C ASP A 23 -28.54 -10.85 -8.10
N TYR A 24 -28.02 -10.39 -9.24
CA TYR A 24 -26.97 -11.08 -9.99
C TYR A 24 -25.83 -10.12 -10.33
N LEU A 25 -24.61 -10.53 -10.00
CA LEU A 25 -23.41 -9.90 -10.54
C LEU A 25 -23.13 -10.49 -11.93
N VAL A 26 -23.19 -9.64 -12.95
CA VAL A 26 -22.90 -10.04 -14.34
C VAL A 26 -21.47 -9.63 -14.69
N LEU A 27 -20.64 -10.62 -15.00
CA LEU A 27 -19.26 -10.43 -15.43
C LEU A 27 -19.15 -10.68 -16.93
N ALA A 28 -18.44 -9.80 -17.64
CA ALA A 28 -18.19 -9.93 -19.06
C ALA A 28 -16.69 -10.06 -19.33
N THR A 29 -16.32 -10.95 -20.25
CA THR A 29 -14.93 -11.08 -20.72
C THR A 29 -14.86 -11.28 -22.23
N THR A 30 -13.81 -10.73 -22.84
CA THR A 30 -13.42 -11.00 -24.23
C THR A 30 -12.57 -12.27 -24.37
N GLN A 31 -12.05 -12.80 -23.25
CA GLN A 31 -11.24 -14.02 -23.24
C GLN A 31 -12.15 -15.26 -23.17
N LEU A 32 -12.49 -15.80 -24.34
CA LEU A 32 -13.41 -16.93 -24.48
C LEU A 32 -12.80 -18.28 -24.04
N GLY A 33 -11.51 -18.34 -23.71
CA GLY A 33 -10.86 -19.55 -23.19
C GLY A 33 -11.08 -19.78 -21.69
N LEU A 34 -11.38 -18.72 -20.93
CA LEU A 34 -11.43 -18.78 -19.46
C LEU A 34 -12.68 -19.48 -18.93
N GLN A 35 -12.50 -20.40 -18.00
CA GLN A 35 -13.61 -21.02 -17.29
C GLN A 35 -14.32 -19.99 -16.39
N PRO A 36 -15.64 -20.16 -16.12
CA PRO A 36 -16.39 -19.24 -15.27
C PRO A 36 -15.72 -18.97 -13.91
N GLN A 37 -15.13 -19.99 -13.29
CA GLN A 37 -14.45 -19.88 -12.00
C GLN A 37 -13.23 -18.94 -12.08
N GLU A 38 -12.46 -19.00 -13.16
CA GLU A 38 -11.27 -18.15 -13.36
C GLU A 38 -11.67 -16.69 -13.57
N ILE A 39 -12.78 -16.45 -14.27
CA ILE A 39 -13.37 -15.11 -14.46
C ILE A 39 -13.78 -14.52 -13.11
N ILE A 40 -14.43 -15.32 -12.26
CA ILE A 40 -14.83 -14.91 -10.90
C ILE A 40 -13.60 -14.60 -10.05
N GLN A 41 -12.56 -15.43 -10.08
CA GLN A 41 -11.32 -15.19 -9.33
C GLN A 41 -10.57 -13.93 -9.80
N LEU A 42 -10.53 -13.67 -11.11
CA LEU A 42 -9.99 -12.42 -11.67
C LEU A 42 -10.77 -11.21 -11.17
N TYR A 43 -12.10 -11.30 -11.16
CA TYR A 43 -12.94 -10.23 -10.62
C TYR A 43 -12.74 -10.03 -9.11
N ALA A 44 -12.59 -11.12 -8.35
CA ALA A 44 -12.29 -11.06 -6.92
C ALA A 44 -10.93 -10.35 -6.66
N ARG A 45 -9.93 -10.56 -7.52
CA ARG A 45 -8.67 -9.79 -7.46
C ARG A 45 -8.89 -8.30 -7.73
N ARG A 46 -9.75 -7.93 -8.70
CA ARG A 46 -10.12 -6.52 -8.94
C ARG A 46 -10.77 -5.88 -7.72
N TRP A 47 -11.63 -6.61 -7.02
CA TRP A 47 -12.30 -6.14 -5.81
C TRP A 47 -11.32 -5.71 -4.70
N GLN A 48 -10.12 -6.30 -4.66
CA GLN A 48 -9.08 -5.89 -3.71
C GLN A 48 -8.72 -4.40 -3.84
N ILE A 49 -8.81 -3.81 -5.04
CA ILE A 49 -8.60 -2.37 -5.25
C ILE A 49 -9.69 -1.54 -4.56
N GLU A 50 -10.93 -2.00 -4.58
CA GLU A 50 -12.03 -1.32 -3.89
C GLU A 50 -11.86 -1.40 -2.38
N ASN A 51 -11.42 -2.56 -1.88
CA ASN A 51 -11.11 -2.72 -0.45
C ASN A 51 -9.93 -1.82 -0.03
N TYR A 52 -8.88 -1.73 -0.86
CA TYR A 52 -7.79 -0.77 -0.69
C TYR A 52 -8.31 0.66 -0.55
N PHE A 53 -9.12 1.15 -1.50
CA PHE A 53 -9.61 2.52 -1.44
C PHE A 53 -10.53 2.77 -0.25
N LYS A 54 -11.29 1.77 0.19
CA LYS A 54 -12.11 1.87 1.40
C LYS A 54 -11.23 2.07 2.64
N VAL A 55 -10.23 1.21 2.83
CA VAL A 55 -9.28 1.28 3.95
C VAL A 55 -8.46 2.57 3.91
N ALA A 56 -7.94 2.93 2.72
CA ALA A 56 -7.10 4.10 2.54
C ALA A 56 -7.83 5.41 2.87
N LYS A 57 -9.11 5.54 2.51
CA LYS A 57 -9.94 6.70 2.91
C LYS A 57 -10.27 6.67 4.41
N GLN A 58 -10.75 5.52 4.89
CA GLN A 58 -11.26 5.39 6.25
C GLN A 58 -10.18 5.57 7.32
N TYR A 59 -9.04 4.92 7.15
CA TYR A 59 -7.98 4.85 8.16
C TYR A 59 -6.79 5.71 7.79
N LEU A 60 -6.36 5.68 6.52
CA LEU A 60 -5.13 6.36 6.08
C LEU A 60 -5.37 7.79 5.57
N ARG A 61 -6.60 8.30 5.72
CA ARG A 61 -6.96 9.70 5.43
C ARG A 61 -6.63 10.12 3.98
N LEU A 62 -6.74 9.19 3.03
CA LEU A 62 -6.46 9.43 1.61
C LEU A 62 -7.17 10.68 1.08
N ASP A 63 -8.43 10.89 1.47
CA ASP A 63 -9.30 11.97 1.02
C ASP A 63 -9.31 13.21 1.94
N LYS A 64 -8.49 13.24 3.01
CA LYS A 64 -8.45 14.36 3.97
C LYS A 64 -7.18 15.22 3.86
N SER A 65 -6.47 15.15 2.73
CA SER A 65 -5.30 16.00 2.51
C SER A 65 -5.70 17.45 2.19
N GLN A 66 -5.07 18.41 2.87
CA GLN A 66 -5.17 19.84 2.54
C GLN A 66 -4.09 20.30 1.55
N VAL A 67 -3.28 19.37 1.03
CA VAL A 67 -2.19 19.69 0.12
C VAL A 67 -2.74 20.16 -1.23
N GLN A 68 -2.28 21.32 -1.69
CA GLN A 68 -2.75 21.94 -2.94
C GLN A 68 -1.74 21.86 -4.09
N ASN A 69 -0.49 21.49 -3.82
CA ASN A 69 0.53 21.33 -4.86
C ASN A 69 0.54 19.89 -5.40
N TYR A 70 0.90 19.74 -6.68
CA TYR A 70 0.91 18.44 -7.35
C TYR A 70 1.89 17.47 -6.69
N ASP A 71 3.13 17.92 -6.44
CA ASP A 71 4.18 17.06 -5.86
C ASP A 71 3.81 16.56 -4.46
N GLY A 72 3.17 17.39 -3.64
CA GLY A 72 2.73 16.98 -2.31
C GLY A 72 1.49 16.10 -2.34
N LEU A 73 0.60 16.24 -3.34
CA LEU A 73 -0.48 15.28 -3.58
C LEU A 73 0.09 13.91 -3.97
N CYS A 74 1.09 13.88 -4.86
CA CYS A 74 1.82 12.66 -5.20
C CYS A 74 2.52 12.05 -3.98
N GLY A 75 3.15 12.88 -3.14
CA GLY A 75 3.78 12.43 -1.90
C GLY A 75 2.78 11.85 -0.91
N HIS A 76 1.64 12.52 -0.70
CA HIS A 76 0.55 12.02 0.16
C HIS A 76 0.03 10.67 -0.34
N LEU A 77 -0.23 10.55 -1.64
CA LEU A 77 -0.69 9.30 -2.25
C LEU A 77 0.33 8.18 -2.05
N ALA A 78 1.62 8.46 -2.27
CA ALA A 78 2.69 7.48 -2.11
C ALA A 78 2.82 7.00 -0.66
N ILE A 79 2.73 7.91 0.32
CA ILE A 79 2.76 7.55 1.74
C ILE A 79 1.56 6.67 2.08
N VAL A 80 0.35 7.05 1.67
CA VAL A 80 -0.86 6.25 1.92
C VAL A 80 -0.77 4.86 1.30
N MET A 81 -0.27 4.75 0.06
CA MET A 81 -0.03 3.46 -0.61
C MET A 81 0.98 2.61 0.17
N MET A 82 2.14 3.18 0.53
CA MET A 82 3.17 2.46 1.27
C MET A 82 2.68 2.00 2.65
N THR A 83 1.98 2.86 3.40
CA THR A 83 1.43 2.51 4.71
C THR A 83 0.42 1.37 4.60
N TYR A 84 -0.44 1.38 3.58
CA TYR A 84 -1.35 0.26 3.33
C TYR A 84 -0.58 -1.04 3.05
N ASP A 85 0.42 -0.99 2.17
CA ASP A 85 1.19 -2.19 1.80
C ASP A 85 1.90 -2.80 3.00
N LEU A 86 2.44 -1.97 3.89
CA LEU A 86 3.03 -2.38 5.16
C LEU A 86 2.00 -3.05 6.07
N LEU A 87 0.83 -2.44 6.26
CA LEU A 87 -0.24 -3.00 7.07
C LEU A 87 -0.76 -4.33 6.50
N ALA A 88 -1.01 -4.39 5.19
CA ALA A 88 -1.47 -5.59 4.50
C ALA A 88 -0.38 -6.69 4.46
N TRP A 89 0.90 -6.32 4.50
CA TRP A 89 1.97 -7.28 4.71
C TRP A 89 1.95 -7.83 6.13
N GLN A 90 1.83 -6.97 7.14
CA GLN A 90 1.77 -7.38 8.54
C GLN A 90 0.55 -8.25 8.85
N GLU A 91 -0.62 -7.91 8.31
CA GLU A 91 -1.85 -8.73 8.39
C GLU A 91 -1.61 -10.15 7.86
N ARG A 92 -0.88 -10.30 6.75
CA ARG A 92 -0.55 -11.62 6.17
C ARG A 92 0.47 -12.42 6.96
N GLN A 93 1.34 -11.74 7.71
CA GLN A 93 2.38 -12.38 8.52
C GLN A 93 1.86 -12.79 9.90
N ASN A 94 0.85 -12.10 10.42
CA ASN A 94 0.22 -12.42 11.68
C ASN A 94 -0.62 -13.69 11.57
N GLN A 95 -0.55 -14.55 12.59
CA GLN A 95 -1.41 -15.72 12.73
C GLN A 95 -2.76 -15.38 13.42
N ASP A 96 -2.87 -14.17 13.98
CA ASP A 96 -4.06 -13.67 14.67
C ASP A 96 -5.03 -12.97 13.71
N ASP A 97 -6.32 -12.99 14.05
CA ASP A 97 -7.45 -12.43 13.27
C ASP A 97 -7.50 -10.87 13.23
N HIS A 98 -6.37 -10.20 13.43
CA HIS A 98 -6.31 -8.74 13.38
C HIS A 98 -6.52 -8.22 11.97
N THR A 99 -7.54 -7.40 11.79
CA THR A 99 -7.79 -6.73 10.52
C THR A 99 -6.82 -5.59 10.28
N ILE A 100 -6.68 -5.13 9.02
CA ILE A 100 -5.95 -3.89 8.70
C ILE A 100 -6.38 -2.70 9.59
N GLY A 101 -7.67 -2.60 9.94
CA GLY A 101 -8.18 -1.54 10.80
C GLY A 101 -7.64 -1.62 12.23
N ASP A 102 -7.54 -2.83 12.79
CA ASP A 102 -6.99 -3.07 14.12
C ASP A 102 -5.50 -2.74 14.15
N LEU A 103 -4.75 -3.18 13.13
CA LEU A 103 -3.33 -2.86 12.99
C LEU A 103 -3.10 -1.36 12.87
N PHE A 104 -3.93 -0.65 12.11
CA PHE A 104 -3.87 0.81 12.02
C PHE A 104 -4.09 1.46 13.39
N PHE A 105 -5.09 1.02 14.15
CA PHE A 105 -5.39 1.59 15.45
C PHE A 105 -4.23 1.39 16.44
N ILE A 106 -3.69 0.17 16.51
CA ILE A 106 -2.52 -0.16 17.35
C ILE A 106 -1.32 0.72 16.96
N MET A 107 -1.04 0.86 15.66
CA MET A 107 0.06 1.69 15.18
C MET A 107 -0.17 3.17 15.48
N ASN A 108 -1.40 3.66 15.35
CA ASN A 108 -1.76 5.05 15.60
C ASN A 108 -1.75 5.39 17.09
N GLU A 109 -2.09 4.46 17.99
CA GLU A 109 -1.90 4.64 19.44
C GLU A 109 -0.42 4.60 19.83
N ALA A 110 0.37 3.74 19.18
CA ALA A 110 1.79 3.58 19.49
C ALA A 110 2.67 4.75 18.98
N MET A 111 2.23 5.48 17.95
CA MET A 111 2.98 6.60 17.39
C MET A 111 2.50 7.94 17.95
N PRO A 112 3.32 8.66 18.74
CA PRO A 112 3.02 10.05 19.07
C PRO A 112 2.97 10.89 17.80
N ASP A 113 2.20 11.99 17.81
CA ASP A 113 2.20 13.00 16.74
C ASP A 113 3.61 13.61 16.62
N ILE A 114 4.46 13.01 15.80
CA ILE A 114 5.82 13.45 15.54
C ILE A 114 5.93 13.96 14.11
N GLU A 115 6.71 15.02 13.92
CA GLU A 115 7.02 15.49 12.58
C GLU A 115 7.77 14.40 11.78
N LEU A 116 7.54 14.34 10.46
CA LEU A 116 8.20 13.37 9.58
C LEU A 116 9.73 13.44 9.68
N SER A 117 10.28 14.64 9.84
CA SER A 117 11.70 14.89 10.12
C SER A 117 12.16 14.13 11.38
N GLN A 118 11.42 14.27 12.47
CA GLN A 118 11.68 13.62 13.75
C GLN A 118 11.63 12.09 13.60
N ALA A 119 10.61 11.57 12.89
CA ALA A 119 10.45 10.14 12.62
C ALA A 119 11.63 9.58 11.81
N LEU A 120 12.08 10.31 10.78
CA LEU A 120 13.25 9.93 9.98
C LEU A 120 14.53 9.95 10.81
N ILE A 121 14.72 10.93 11.68
CA ILE A 121 15.87 10.98 12.60
C ILE A 121 15.86 9.77 13.53
N TRP A 122 14.70 9.45 14.13
CA TRP A 122 14.54 8.26 14.97
C TRP A 122 14.85 6.97 14.23
N LEU A 123 14.34 6.81 13.00
CA LEU A 123 14.64 5.66 12.16
C LEU A 123 16.16 5.53 11.90
N LEU A 124 16.81 6.62 11.50
CA LEU A 124 18.26 6.62 11.25
C LEU A 124 19.06 6.30 12.50
N ASN A 125 18.66 6.83 13.66
CA ASN A 125 19.33 6.54 14.94
C ASN A 125 19.13 5.08 15.37
N SER A 126 17.95 4.51 15.10
CA SER A 126 17.66 3.10 15.36
C SER A 126 18.52 2.20 14.47
N LEU A 127 18.63 2.52 13.18
CA LEU A 127 19.53 1.83 12.24
C LEU A 127 21.00 1.94 12.67
N LYS A 128 21.47 3.13 13.07
CA LYS A 128 22.83 3.32 13.61
C LYS A 128 23.08 2.45 14.84
N THR A 129 22.09 2.33 15.72
CA THR A 129 22.19 1.52 16.94
C THR A 129 22.35 0.05 16.60
N ILE A 130 21.55 -0.47 15.66
CA ILE A 130 21.68 -1.85 15.15
C ILE A 130 23.09 -2.08 14.57
N ILE A 131 23.57 -1.15 13.75
CA ILE A 131 24.91 -1.22 13.14
C ILE A 131 26.03 -1.25 14.18
N ASN A 132 25.87 -0.53 15.28
CA ASN A 132 26.86 -0.51 16.36
C ASN A 132 26.93 -1.82 17.14
N HIS A 133 25.89 -2.66 17.08
CA HIS A 133 25.84 -3.98 17.70
C HIS A 133 26.24 -5.12 16.74
N GLU A 134 26.47 -4.81 15.45
CA GLU A 134 26.91 -5.78 14.45
C GLU A 134 28.43 -6.02 14.46
N VAL A 135 28.83 -7.22 14.06
CA VAL A 135 30.25 -7.61 13.94
C VAL A 135 30.97 -6.69 12.93
N TYR A 136 32.20 -6.32 13.24
CA TYR A 136 33.01 -5.33 12.48
C TYR A 136 33.02 -5.55 10.95
N ALA A 137 33.01 -6.81 10.50
CA ALA A 137 32.99 -7.19 9.09
C ALA A 137 31.66 -6.80 8.37
N ARG A 138 30.51 -6.90 9.05
CA ARG A 138 29.21 -6.47 8.51
C ARG A 138 29.02 -4.96 8.63
N ARG A 139 29.62 -4.33 9.64
CA ARG A 139 29.51 -2.89 9.89
C ARG A 139 29.95 -2.05 8.69
N ALA A 140 31.06 -2.41 8.05
CA ALA A 140 31.56 -1.70 6.87
C ALA A 140 30.58 -1.77 5.67
N GLN A 141 29.99 -2.95 5.43
CA GLN A 141 29.01 -3.15 4.36
C GLN A 141 27.71 -2.38 4.61
N ILE A 142 27.23 -2.37 5.86
CA ILE A 142 26.01 -1.63 6.21
C ILE A 142 26.23 -0.11 6.12
N ILE A 143 27.39 0.40 6.55
CA ILE A 143 27.75 1.82 6.39
C ILE A 143 27.79 2.19 4.90
N GLN A 144 28.37 1.35 4.05
CA GLN A 144 28.40 1.58 2.61
C GLN A 144 26.99 1.63 2.02
N MET A 145 26.11 0.70 2.42
CA MET A 145 24.71 0.66 1.98
C MET A 145 23.93 1.90 2.46
N MET A 146 24.15 2.36 3.70
CA MET A 146 23.55 3.60 4.21
C MET A 146 24.04 4.83 3.43
N ASN A 147 25.34 4.93 3.15
CA ASN A 147 25.88 6.03 2.36
C ASN A 147 25.28 6.06 0.96
N GLN A 148 25.12 4.90 0.31
CA GLN A 148 24.41 4.80 -0.96
C GLN A 148 22.94 5.22 -0.82
N PHE A 149 22.24 4.79 0.24
CA PHE A 149 20.88 5.22 0.51
C PHE A 149 20.77 6.76 0.62
N PHE A 150 21.69 7.41 1.34
CA PHE A 150 21.72 8.88 1.44
C PHE A 150 21.92 9.57 0.10
N THR A 151 22.64 8.97 -0.86
CA THR A 151 22.78 9.56 -2.20
C THR A 151 21.47 9.56 -3.00
N PHE A 152 20.52 8.70 -2.66
CA PHE A 152 19.20 8.67 -3.30
C PHE A 152 18.18 9.61 -2.62
N LEU A 153 18.53 10.21 -1.48
CA LEU A 153 17.66 11.15 -0.79
C LEU A 153 17.75 12.55 -1.40
N PRO A 154 16.62 13.30 -1.46
CA PRO A 154 16.64 14.69 -1.89
C PRO A 154 17.56 15.55 -1.01
N LYS A 155 18.33 16.48 -1.63
CA LYS A 155 19.31 17.34 -0.93
C LYS A 155 18.73 18.08 0.29
N ARG A 156 17.47 18.52 0.19
CA ARG A 156 16.76 19.21 1.28
C ARG A 156 16.52 18.30 2.49
N LEU A 157 16.23 17.03 2.25
CA LEU A 157 16.08 16.03 3.30
C LEU A 157 17.43 15.71 3.94
N VAL A 158 18.48 15.54 3.12
CA VAL A 158 19.84 15.33 3.63
C VAL A 158 20.26 16.47 4.55
N SER A 159 20.05 17.74 4.16
CA SER A 159 20.38 18.89 5.01
C SER A 159 19.63 18.93 6.34
N LEU A 160 18.36 18.51 6.36
CA LEU A 160 17.57 18.43 7.60
C LEU A 160 18.09 17.34 8.53
N LEU A 161 18.48 16.19 7.97
CA LEU A 161 18.95 15.03 8.71
C LEU A 161 20.39 15.19 9.23
N THR A 162 21.19 16.10 8.64
CA THR A 162 22.58 16.39 9.08
C THR A 162 22.69 17.60 10.02
N ALA A 163 21.65 18.44 10.10
CA ALA A 163 21.63 19.64 10.94
C ALA A 163 21.11 19.39 12.37
N SER A 164 20.68 18.15 12.65
CA SER A 164 20.09 17.70 13.92
C SER A 164 21.08 16.86 14.73
#